data_AF-A0A924XNJ3-F1
#
_entry.id   AF-A0A924XNJ3-F1
#
_cell.length_a   1.000
_cell.length_b   1.000
_cell.length_c   1.000
_cell.angle_alpha   90.00
_cell.angle_beta   90.00
_cell.angle_gamma   90.00
#
_symmetry.space_group_name_H-M   'P 1'
#
loop_
_entity.id
_entity.type
_entity.pdbx_description
1 polymer ?
#
loop_
_entity_poly.entity_id
_entity_poly.type
_entity_poly.pdbx_seq_one_letter_code
_entity_poly.pdbx_strand_id
1 'polypeptide(L)'
;MPSPLHTLSPPALAAAPDLAALRTELDRLDEQLHDTLMQRARVVSQVATLGVKGAVPHRPGREAAIIRRLLARHEGDLPPSTIVRIWRELLAGFTAQQRPVLVTVCEAEGDPAYLAAAREHFGALTPLRAYRTPAQAINDVSRGIATAAVLPAPVEGEAPSAAWWTAMLHRDDPRIHVVACLPFWSARTEGSPKVQALVVGAAAPDPSGRDRSLLGLEMTLEVSRARLAAAVLAAGFQA
;
A
#
# COMPACT_ATOMS: atom_id res chain seq x y z
N MET A 1 59.02 -55.98 17.81
CA MET A 1 59.21 -54.62 17.25
C MET A 1 57.88 -54.18 16.68
N PRO A 2 57.17 -53.21 17.30
CA PRO A 2 55.89 -52.74 16.76
C PRO A 2 56.12 -51.71 15.65
N SER A 3 55.31 -51.79 14.60
CA SER A 3 55.32 -50.93 13.42
C SER A 3 55.07 -49.45 13.75
N PRO A 4 55.66 -48.49 13.00
CA PRO A 4 55.41 -47.08 13.21
C PRO A 4 53.97 -46.73 12.80
N LEU A 5 53.26 -46.05 13.70
CA LEU A 5 51.94 -45.48 13.45
C LEU A 5 52.04 -44.43 12.32
N HIS A 6 51.31 -44.65 11.24
CA HIS A 6 51.02 -43.63 10.24
C HIS A 6 50.28 -42.47 10.92
N THR A 7 50.97 -41.33 11.09
CA THR A 7 50.31 -40.06 11.38
C THR A 7 49.62 -39.58 10.11
N LEU A 8 48.33 -39.88 9.97
CA LEU A 8 47.47 -39.21 9.00
C LEU A 8 47.27 -37.77 9.49
N SER A 9 47.90 -36.79 8.82
CA SER A 9 47.52 -35.39 8.99
C SER A 9 46.05 -35.21 8.61
N PRO A 10 45.21 -34.59 9.46
CA PRO A 10 43.84 -34.31 9.08
C PRO A 10 43.82 -33.36 7.86
N PRO A 11 42.88 -33.54 6.92
CA PRO A 11 42.75 -32.65 5.78
C PRO A 11 42.50 -31.23 6.29
N ALA A 12 43.18 -30.25 5.69
CA ALA A 12 42.97 -28.85 5.98
C ALA A 12 41.48 -28.54 5.85
N LEU A 13 40.84 -28.27 6.98
CA LEU A 13 39.47 -27.77 7.03
C LEU A 13 39.48 -26.49 6.19
N ALA A 14 38.79 -26.49 5.05
CA ALA A 14 38.60 -25.28 4.26
C ALA A 14 38.14 -24.18 5.23
N ALA A 15 38.96 -23.14 5.38
CA ALA A 15 38.74 -22.11 6.39
C ALA A 15 37.32 -21.56 6.19
N ALA A 16 36.47 -21.72 7.20
CA ALA A 16 35.17 -21.09 7.23
C ALA A 16 35.38 -19.59 6.93
N PRO A 17 34.56 -18.96 6.08
CA PRO A 17 34.66 -17.52 5.85
C PRO A 17 34.67 -16.82 7.21
N ASP A 18 35.68 -15.98 7.43
CA ASP A 18 35.88 -15.32 8.71
C ASP A 18 34.62 -14.51 9.04
N LEU A 19 33.91 -14.93 10.08
CA LEU A 19 32.68 -14.29 10.53
C LEU A 19 32.91 -12.81 10.83
N ALA A 20 34.12 -12.43 11.26
CA ALA A 20 34.48 -11.02 11.47
C ALA A 20 34.50 -10.27 10.14
N ALA A 21 35.13 -10.83 9.10
CA ALA A 21 35.16 -10.23 7.76
C ALA A 21 33.75 -10.09 7.17
N LEU A 22 32.87 -11.09 7.36
CA LEU A 22 31.47 -11.01 6.90
C LEU A 22 30.67 -9.91 7.61
N ARG A 23 30.91 -9.70 8.91
CA ARG A 23 30.26 -8.61 9.66
C ARG A 23 30.72 -7.23 9.19
N THR A 24 32.01 -7.06 8.96
CA THR A 24 32.54 -5.81 8.37
C THR A 24 31.93 -5.54 6.99
N GLU A 25 31.72 -6.59 6.19
CA GLU A 25 31.04 -6.44 4.90
C GLU A 25 29.56 -6.04 5.05
N LEU A 26 28.84 -6.57 6.06
CA LEU A 26 27.48 -6.13 6.37
C LEU A 26 27.42 -4.66 6.78
N ASP A 27 28.32 -4.22 7.67
CA ASP A 27 28.39 -2.82 8.10
C ASP A 27 28.62 -1.88 6.89
N ARG A 28 29.54 -2.27 6.00
CA ARG A 28 29.83 -1.54 4.76
C ARG A 28 28.60 -1.45 3.84
N LEU A 29 27.82 -2.53 3.73
CA LEU A 29 26.58 -2.56 2.93
C LEU A 29 25.49 -1.69 3.56
N ASP A 30 25.35 -1.70 4.89
CA ASP A 30 24.37 -0.89 5.61
C ASP A 30 24.66 0.61 5.47
N GLU A 31 25.94 1.02 5.53
CA GLU A 31 26.36 2.39 5.22
C GLU A 31 25.96 2.80 3.79
N GLN A 32 26.22 1.95 2.80
CA GLN A 32 25.84 2.22 1.41
C GLN A 32 24.33 2.28 1.19
N LEU A 33 23.56 1.43 1.87
CA LEU A 33 22.11 1.47 1.85
C LEU A 33 21.61 2.81 2.43
N HIS A 34 22.14 3.21 3.57
CA HIS A 34 21.78 4.48 4.20
C HIS A 34 22.12 5.69 3.31
N ASP A 35 23.32 5.73 2.73
CA ASP A 35 23.74 6.80 1.82
C ASP A 35 22.84 6.87 0.58
N THR A 36 22.47 5.72 0.02
CA THR A 36 21.54 5.64 -1.12
C THR A 36 20.16 6.17 -0.73
N LEU A 37 19.67 5.85 0.47
CA LEU A 37 18.42 6.38 1.00
C LEU A 37 18.47 7.90 1.17
N MET A 38 19.58 8.44 1.67
CA MET A 38 19.77 9.89 1.81
C MET A 38 19.86 10.60 0.45
N GLN A 39 20.52 9.98 -0.54
CA GLN A 39 20.51 10.48 -1.91
C GLN A 39 19.08 10.52 -2.48
N ARG A 40 18.30 9.45 -2.26
CA ARG A 40 16.89 9.41 -2.66
C ARG A 40 16.07 10.50 -1.97
N ALA A 41 16.28 10.74 -0.67
CA ALA A 41 15.62 11.79 0.08
C ALA A 41 15.87 13.18 -0.53
N ARG A 42 17.10 13.48 -0.93
CA ARG A 42 17.46 14.75 -1.60
C ARG A 42 16.73 14.91 -2.94
N VAL A 43 16.66 13.85 -3.75
CA VAL A 43 15.91 13.87 -5.01
C VAL A 43 14.41 14.09 -4.77
N VAL A 44 13.83 13.45 -3.74
CA VAL A 44 12.43 13.67 -3.36
C VAL A 44 12.19 15.13 -2.98
N SER A 45 13.09 15.77 -2.22
CA SER A 45 12.99 17.20 -1.92
C SER A 45 12.99 18.06 -3.19
N GLN A 46 13.86 17.76 -4.16
CA GLN A 46 13.90 18.49 -5.44
C GLN A 46 12.61 18.29 -6.26
N VAL A 47 12.03 17.08 -6.26
CA VAL A 47 10.74 16.82 -6.90
C VAL A 47 9.63 17.63 -6.22
N ALA A 48 9.66 17.75 -4.90
CA ALA A 48 8.67 18.52 -4.15
C ALA A 48 8.74 20.03 -4.42
N THR A 49 9.95 20.58 -4.62
CA THR A 49 10.13 22.01 -4.95
C THR A 49 9.70 22.34 -6.37
N LEU A 50 9.87 21.40 -7.31
CA LEU A 50 9.45 21.56 -8.71
C LEU A 50 7.98 21.22 -8.95
N GLY A 51 7.33 20.54 -8.00
CA GLY A 51 5.93 20.14 -8.11
C GLY A 51 4.98 21.33 -8.25
N VAL A 52 3.92 21.16 -9.04
CA VAL A 52 2.86 22.16 -9.19
C VAL A 52 2.24 22.46 -7.81
N LYS A 53 2.06 23.74 -7.50
CA LYS A 53 1.32 24.16 -6.29
C LYS A 53 -0.06 23.49 -6.30
N GLY A 54 -0.37 22.76 -5.21
CA GLY A 54 -1.62 22.00 -5.09
C GLY A 54 -1.54 20.53 -5.48
N ALA A 55 -0.44 20.04 -6.08
CA ALA A 55 -0.29 18.61 -6.35
C ALA A 55 -0.28 17.81 -5.03
N VAL A 56 -1.03 16.70 -4.99
CA VAL A 56 -1.08 15.78 -3.84
C VAL A 56 0.16 14.86 -3.91
N PRO A 57 1.02 14.82 -2.87
CA PRO A 57 2.24 14.01 -2.88
C PRO A 57 1.98 12.50 -2.96
N HIS A 58 0.86 12.04 -2.41
CA HIS A 58 0.45 10.64 -2.45
C HIS A 58 -0.05 10.29 -3.86
N ARG A 59 0.64 9.36 -4.51
CA ARG A 59 0.41 8.94 -5.91
C ARG A 59 0.33 7.42 -5.99
N PRO A 60 -0.82 6.81 -5.63
CA PRO A 60 -0.97 5.36 -5.53
C PRO A 60 -0.59 4.60 -6.80
N GLY A 61 -0.87 5.15 -7.99
CA GLY A 61 -0.51 4.53 -9.27
C GLY A 61 1.00 4.38 -9.42
N ARG A 62 1.74 5.46 -9.16
CA ARG A 62 3.21 5.46 -9.13
C ARG A 62 3.78 4.51 -8.09
N GLU A 63 3.22 4.48 -6.88
CA GLU A 63 3.64 3.55 -5.82
C GLU A 63 3.47 2.09 -6.25
N ALA A 64 2.31 1.77 -6.83
CA ALA A 64 2.01 0.46 -7.36
C ALA A 64 2.99 0.04 -8.46
N ALA A 65 3.31 0.96 -9.39
CA ALA A 65 4.29 0.71 -10.44
C ALA A 65 5.70 0.44 -9.90
N ILE A 66 6.13 1.20 -8.88
CA ILE A 66 7.43 1.00 -8.20
C ILE A 66 7.48 -0.40 -7.59
N ILE A 67 6.47 -0.77 -6.79
CA ILE A 67 6.44 -2.06 -6.10
C ILE A 67 6.43 -3.22 -7.11
N ARG A 68 5.56 -3.16 -8.13
CA ARG A 68 5.47 -4.20 -9.17
C ARG A 68 6.79 -4.37 -9.92
N ARG A 69 7.45 -3.26 -10.27
CA ARG A 69 8.77 -3.29 -10.94
C ARG A 69 9.84 -3.94 -10.08
N LEU A 70 9.85 -3.67 -8.77
CA LEU A 70 10.83 -4.27 -7.85
C LEU A 70 10.61 -5.77 -7.68
N LEU A 71 9.35 -6.19 -7.54
CA LEU A 71 8.99 -7.59 -7.47
C LEU A 71 9.31 -8.35 -8.76
N ALA A 72 9.10 -7.71 -9.92
CA ALA A 72 9.40 -8.33 -11.21
C ALA A 72 10.89 -8.58 -11.45
N ARG A 73 11.78 -7.82 -10.81
CA ARG A 73 13.24 -7.96 -10.91
C ARG A 73 13.87 -8.65 -9.69
N HIS A 74 13.05 -9.11 -8.76
CA HIS A 74 13.51 -9.66 -7.49
C HIS A 74 14.12 -11.05 -7.70
N GLU A 75 15.34 -11.23 -7.22
CA GLU A 75 16.08 -12.48 -7.25
C GLU A 75 16.80 -12.67 -5.89
N GLY A 76 17.04 -13.92 -5.49
CA GLY A 76 17.73 -14.27 -4.24
C GLY A 76 16.80 -14.60 -3.06
N ASP A 77 17.39 -14.74 -1.88
CA ASP A 77 16.78 -15.43 -0.73
C ASP A 77 15.84 -14.56 0.13
N LEU A 78 15.86 -13.23 -0.06
CA LEU A 78 15.02 -12.34 0.72
C LEU A 78 13.55 -12.51 0.34
N PRO A 79 12.60 -12.70 1.28
CA PRO A 79 11.20 -12.86 0.95
C PRO A 79 10.63 -11.63 0.19
N PRO A 80 9.86 -11.82 -0.90
CA PRO A 80 9.29 -10.70 -1.66
C PRO A 80 8.38 -9.79 -0.81
N SER A 81 7.72 -10.34 0.21
CA SER A 81 6.91 -9.57 1.16
C SER A 81 7.74 -8.56 1.95
N THR A 82 9.00 -8.87 2.25
CA THR A 82 9.93 -7.95 2.92
C THR A 82 10.24 -6.75 2.03
N ILE A 83 10.45 -6.96 0.72
CA ILE A 83 10.64 -5.88 -0.25
C ILE A 83 9.43 -4.95 -0.26
N VAL A 84 8.21 -5.50 -0.30
CA VAL A 84 6.98 -4.70 -0.27
C VAL A 84 6.90 -3.86 1.01
N ARG A 85 7.20 -4.44 2.18
CA ARG A 85 7.15 -3.73 3.47
C ARG A 85 8.18 -2.62 3.56
N ILE A 86 9.44 -2.89 3.21
CA ILE A 86 10.50 -1.87 3.17
C ILE A 86 10.06 -0.71 2.28
N TRP A 87 9.58 -0.99 1.06
CA TRP A 87 9.17 0.07 0.16
C TRP A 87 7.93 0.82 0.60
N ARG A 88 6.97 0.18 1.27
CA ARG A 88 5.81 0.86 1.85
C ARG A 88 6.22 1.89 2.91
N GLU A 89 7.11 1.52 3.83
CA GLU A 89 7.63 2.46 4.83
C GLU A 89 8.44 3.60 4.19
N LEU A 90 9.29 3.29 3.21
CA LEU A 90 10.04 4.32 2.49
C LEU A 90 9.11 5.29 1.75
N LEU A 91 8.10 4.77 1.04
CA LEU A 91 7.14 5.61 0.31
C LEU A 91 6.33 6.49 1.27
N ALA A 92 5.89 5.96 2.41
CA ALA A 92 5.22 6.73 3.45
C ALA A 92 6.11 7.86 3.99
N GLY A 93 7.36 7.54 4.37
CA GLY A 93 8.33 8.52 4.86
C GLY A 93 8.62 9.62 3.84
N PHE A 94 8.84 9.26 2.58
CA PHE A 94 9.06 10.23 1.50
C PHE A 94 7.82 11.05 1.15
N THR A 95 6.61 10.54 1.40
CA THR A 95 5.38 11.34 1.25
C THR A 95 5.29 12.37 2.37
N ALA A 96 5.55 11.95 3.62
CA ALA A 96 5.57 12.82 4.80
C ALA A 96 6.67 13.89 4.74
N GLN A 97 7.82 13.57 4.13
CA GLN A 97 8.90 14.53 3.90
C GLN A 97 8.45 15.71 3.02
N GLN A 98 7.53 15.47 2.08
CA GLN A 98 7.09 16.51 1.13
C GLN A 98 6.05 17.43 1.78
N ARG A 99 5.07 16.85 2.48
CA ARG A 99 4.02 17.58 3.21
C ARG A 99 3.50 16.74 4.39
N PRO A 100 2.97 17.37 5.45
CA PRO A 100 2.26 16.65 6.49
C PRO A 100 1.16 15.76 5.92
N VAL A 101 1.14 14.49 6.35
CA VAL A 101 0.15 13.50 5.96
C VAL A 101 -0.71 13.17 7.17
N LEU A 102 -2.02 13.16 6.95
CA LEU A 102 -3.00 12.59 7.88
C LEU A 102 -3.89 11.66 7.07
N VAL A 103 -4.09 10.43 7.57
CA VAL A 103 -5.05 9.50 7.00
C VAL A 103 -6.17 9.28 7.99
N THR A 104 -7.41 9.44 7.54
CA THR A 104 -8.58 9.11 8.35
C THR A 104 -9.03 7.69 8.05
N VAL A 105 -9.57 6.99 9.04
CA VAL A 105 -10.01 5.61 8.89
C VAL A 105 -11.43 5.49 9.44
N CYS A 106 -12.35 4.95 8.66
CA CYS A 106 -13.66 4.57 9.17
C CYS A 106 -13.59 3.16 9.74
N GLU A 107 -13.62 3.06 11.07
CA GLU A 107 -13.78 1.79 11.78
C GLU A 107 -15.27 1.49 11.89
N ALA A 108 -15.85 0.96 10.81
CA ALA A 108 -17.22 0.47 10.87
C ALA A 108 -17.33 -0.58 11.98
N GLU A 109 -18.32 -0.40 12.86
CA GLU A 109 -18.62 -1.33 13.96
C GLU A 109 -17.46 -1.54 14.97
N GLY A 110 -16.44 -0.69 14.94
CA GLY A 110 -15.26 -0.82 15.80
C GLY A 110 -14.32 -1.96 15.40
N ASP A 111 -14.35 -2.42 14.15
CA ASP A 111 -13.41 -3.43 13.64
C ASP A 111 -11.99 -2.82 13.47
N PRO A 112 -11.00 -3.23 14.30
CA PRO A 112 -9.64 -2.70 14.22
C PRO A 112 -8.90 -3.12 12.95
N ALA A 113 -9.44 -4.05 12.15
CA ALA A 113 -8.82 -4.50 10.92
C ALA A 113 -8.67 -3.38 9.89
N TYR A 114 -9.55 -2.36 9.90
CA TYR A 114 -9.40 -1.20 9.02
C TYR A 114 -8.20 -0.32 9.39
N LEU A 115 -7.96 -0.10 10.68
CA LEU A 115 -6.75 0.58 11.15
C LEU A 115 -5.49 -0.22 10.80
N ALA A 116 -5.53 -1.54 10.96
CA ALA A 116 -4.43 -2.41 10.57
C ALA A 116 -4.16 -2.33 9.06
N ALA A 117 -5.19 -2.39 8.22
CA ALA A 117 -5.07 -2.24 6.77
C ALA A 117 -4.49 -0.86 6.38
N ALA A 118 -4.92 0.20 7.07
CA ALA A 118 -4.38 1.54 6.87
C ALA A 118 -2.88 1.61 7.24
N ARG A 119 -2.48 1.06 8.40
CA ARG A 119 -1.06 0.98 8.81
C ARG A 119 -0.22 0.22 7.80
N GLU A 120 -0.74 -0.91 7.31
CA GLU A 120 -0.05 -1.73 6.32
C GLU A 120 0.20 -1.01 4.99
N HIS A 121 -0.67 -0.08 4.62
CA HIS A 121 -0.60 0.66 3.36
C HIS A 121 0.18 1.97 3.47
N PHE A 122 -0.11 2.75 4.51
CA PHE A 122 0.42 4.10 4.72
C PHE A 122 1.64 4.14 5.63
N GLY A 123 2.12 2.99 6.10
CA GLY A 123 3.29 2.89 6.96
C GLY A 123 2.98 3.06 8.44
N ALA A 124 3.88 2.54 9.27
CA ALA A 124 3.74 2.48 10.71
C ALA A 124 3.72 3.86 11.38
N LEU A 125 4.35 4.86 10.77
CA LEU A 125 4.54 6.19 11.37
C LEU A 125 3.55 7.26 10.90
N THR A 126 2.72 6.98 9.88
CA THR A 126 1.76 7.97 9.37
C THR A 126 0.67 8.25 10.40
N PRO A 127 0.38 9.50 10.76
CA PRO A 127 -0.74 9.82 11.65
C PRO A 127 -2.06 9.27 11.12
N LEU A 128 -2.76 8.49 11.95
CA LEU A 128 -4.09 7.96 11.65
C LEU A 128 -5.12 8.57 12.60
N ARG A 129 -6.29 8.93 12.07
CA ARG A 129 -7.45 9.33 12.88
C ARG A 129 -8.64 8.43 12.56
N ALA A 130 -9.12 7.72 13.58
CA ALA A 130 -10.29 6.87 13.45
C ALA A 130 -11.60 7.67 13.61
N TYR A 131 -12.59 7.29 12.83
CA TYR A 131 -13.98 7.75 12.91
C TYR A 131 -14.93 6.56 12.88
N ARG A 132 -16.14 6.76 13.42
CA ARG A 132 -17.19 5.74 13.43
C ARG A 132 -18.06 5.74 12.16
N THR A 133 -17.97 6.80 11.36
CA THR A 133 -18.78 6.94 10.14
C THR A 133 -17.92 7.34 8.94
N PRO A 134 -18.22 6.82 7.74
CA PRO A 134 -17.53 7.24 6.52
C PRO A 134 -17.64 8.74 6.26
N ALA A 135 -18.80 9.34 6.56
CA ALA A 135 -19.05 10.76 6.35
C ALA A 135 -18.05 11.66 7.10
N GLN A 136 -17.69 11.31 8.34
CA GLN A 136 -16.69 12.06 9.10
C GLN A 136 -15.29 11.96 8.47
N ALA A 137 -14.88 10.76 8.06
CA ALA A 137 -13.59 10.56 7.41
C ALA A 137 -13.51 11.29 6.05
N ILE A 138 -14.56 11.22 5.25
CA ILE A 138 -14.66 11.91 3.95
C ILE A 138 -14.65 13.43 4.12
N ASN A 139 -15.29 13.95 5.17
CA ASN A 139 -15.34 15.39 5.43
C ASN A 139 -13.95 15.97 5.65
N ASP A 140 -13.06 15.27 6.36
CA ASP A 140 -11.69 15.71 6.55
C ASP A 140 -10.89 15.74 5.23
N VAL A 141 -11.09 14.76 4.35
CA VAL A 141 -10.48 14.77 3.00
C VAL A 141 -11.04 15.93 2.17
N SER A 142 -12.36 16.12 2.16
CA SER A 142 -13.03 17.16 1.38
C SER A 142 -12.65 18.58 1.83
N ARG A 143 -12.24 18.75 3.09
CA ARG A 143 -11.76 20.02 3.67
C ARG A 143 -10.24 20.19 3.56
N GLY A 144 -9.52 19.22 3.01
CA GLY A 144 -8.06 19.23 2.94
C GLY A 144 -7.36 19.05 4.30
N ILE A 145 -8.07 18.58 5.32
CA ILE A 145 -7.51 18.25 6.64
C ILE A 145 -6.74 16.93 6.58
N ALA A 146 -7.29 15.94 5.87
CA ALA A 146 -6.67 14.64 5.64
C ALA A 146 -6.27 14.46 4.17
N THR A 147 -5.18 13.76 3.93
CA THR A 147 -4.68 13.42 2.59
C THR A 147 -5.51 12.32 1.94
N ALA A 148 -5.98 11.36 2.75
CA ALA A 148 -6.79 10.24 2.30
C ALA A 148 -7.69 9.72 3.42
N ALA A 149 -8.76 9.02 3.06
CA ALA A 149 -9.59 8.26 3.97
C ALA A 149 -9.67 6.79 3.56
N VAL A 150 -9.53 5.89 4.54
CA VAL A 150 -9.76 4.44 4.38
C VAL A 150 -11.18 4.13 4.82
N LEU A 151 -11.98 3.58 3.91
CA LEU A 151 -13.41 3.32 4.09
C LEU A 151 -13.72 1.85 3.82
N PRO A 152 -14.71 1.25 4.51
CA PRO A 152 -15.24 -0.06 4.15
C PRO A 152 -15.61 -0.13 2.67
N ALA A 153 -15.28 -1.25 2.03
CA ALA A 153 -15.80 -1.54 0.70
C ALA A 153 -17.34 -1.66 0.75
N PRO A 154 -18.06 -1.25 -0.31
CA PRO A 154 -19.51 -1.41 -0.39
C PRO A 154 -19.94 -2.86 -0.16
N VAL A 155 -20.99 -3.06 0.64
CA VAL A 155 -21.57 -4.39 0.90
C VAL A 155 -23.08 -4.37 0.69
N GLU A 156 -23.64 -5.54 0.35
CA GLU A 156 -25.06 -5.68 0.09
C GLU A 156 -25.87 -5.48 1.38
N GLY A 157 -26.95 -4.70 1.30
CA GLY A 157 -27.85 -4.44 2.44
C GLY A 157 -27.29 -3.52 3.53
N GLU A 158 -26.21 -2.78 3.25
CA GLU A 158 -25.67 -1.83 4.21
C GLU A 158 -26.64 -0.66 4.53
N ALA A 159 -26.53 -0.12 5.74
CA ALA A 159 -27.35 1.02 6.15
C ALA A 159 -27.01 2.26 5.30
N PRO A 160 -27.98 3.17 5.05
CA PRO A 160 -27.72 4.39 4.27
C PRO A 160 -26.58 5.27 4.82
N SER A 161 -26.36 5.25 6.14
CA SER A 161 -25.25 5.96 6.79
C SER A 161 -23.87 5.35 6.52
N ALA A 162 -23.82 4.06 6.16
CA ALA A 162 -22.60 3.34 5.76
C ALA A 162 -22.35 3.43 4.25
N ALA A 163 -23.41 3.56 3.44
CA ALA A 163 -23.39 3.59 1.97
C ALA A 163 -22.80 4.89 1.36
N TRP A 164 -21.58 5.25 1.77
CA TRP A 164 -20.90 6.49 1.40
C TRP A 164 -20.68 6.69 -0.11
N TRP A 165 -20.60 5.58 -0.85
CA TRP A 165 -20.38 5.55 -2.29
C TRP A 165 -21.58 6.07 -3.08
N THR A 166 -22.79 6.02 -2.53
CA THR A 166 -24.01 6.53 -3.19
C THR A 166 -23.90 8.02 -3.49
N ALA A 167 -23.33 8.80 -2.57
CA ALA A 167 -23.09 10.23 -2.75
C ALA A 167 -22.12 10.55 -3.89
N MET A 168 -21.34 9.58 -4.38
CA MET A 168 -20.48 9.75 -5.54
C MET A 168 -21.22 9.61 -6.87
N LEU A 169 -22.38 8.94 -6.91
CA LEU A 169 -23.14 8.72 -8.14
C LEU A 169 -23.84 9.98 -8.65
N HIS A 170 -24.17 10.90 -7.74
CA HIS A 170 -24.99 12.07 -8.07
C HIS A 170 -24.15 13.33 -8.35
N ARG A 171 -22.86 13.21 -8.68
CA ARG A 171 -21.95 14.35 -8.89
C ARG A 171 -21.17 14.21 -10.19
N ASP A 172 -21.34 15.18 -11.08
CA ASP A 172 -20.58 15.23 -12.35
C ASP A 172 -19.07 15.40 -12.13
N ASP A 173 -18.67 16.01 -11.01
CA ASP A 173 -17.29 16.05 -10.52
C ASP A 173 -17.26 15.70 -9.01
N PRO A 174 -16.81 14.49 -8.64
CA PRO A 174 -16.82 14.08 -7.25
C PRO A 174 -15.65 14.76 -6.52
N ARG A 175 -15.96 15.44 -5.40
CA ARG A 175 -14.95 16.07 -4.52
C ARG A 175 -13.92 15.08 -3.95
N ILE A 176 -14.17 13.79 -4.10
CA ILE A 176 -13.32 12.69 -3.68
C ILE A 176 -13.28 11.64 -4.79
N HIS A 177 -12.16 10.95 -4.92
CA HIS A 177 -11.97 9.86 -5.85
C HIS A 177 -11.53 8.61 -5.10
N VAL A 178 -11.95 7.43 -5.56
CA VAL A 178 -11.34 6.17 -5.12
C VAL A 178 -9.96 6.08 -5.76
N VAL A 179 -8.92 6.01 -4.94
CA VAL A 179 -7.52 6.06 -5.40
C VAL A 179 -6.74 4.77 -5.15
N ALA A 180 -7.22 3.89 -4.27
CA ALA A 180 -6.63 2.58 -4.05
C ALA A 180 -7.64 1.61 -3.41
N CYS A 181 -7.31 0.32 -3.47
CA CYS A 181 -7.99 -0.76 -2.76
C CYS A 181 -7.00 -1.42 -1.79
N LEU A 182 -7.47 -1.75 -0.58
CA LEU A 182 -6.71 -2.45 0.43
C LEU A 182 -7.26 -3.86 0.66
N PRO A 183 -6.39 -4.85 0.92
CA PRO A 183 -4.93 -4.75 0.81
C PRO A 183 -4.46 -4.64 -0.65
N PHE A 184 -3.51 -3.74 -0.93
CA PHE A 184 -2.90 -3.64 -2.27
C PHE A 184 -2.05 -4.87 -2.61
N TRP A 185 -1.43 -5.45 -1.58
CA TRP A 185 -0.63 -6.66 -1.65
C TRP A 185 -0.91 -7.46 -0.37
N SER A 186 -1.16 -8.75 -0.51
CA SER A 186 -1.33 -9.65 0.64
C SER A 186 -0.34 -10.80 0.50
N ALA A 187 0.57 -10.91 1.46
CA ALA A 187 1.60 -11.96 1.47
C ALA A 187 1.86 -12.55 2.86
N ARG A 188 0.95 -12.35 3.83
CA ARG A 188 1.03 -13.07 5.10
C ARG A 188 0.04 -14.21 5.10
N THR A 189 0.50 -15.39 5.49
CA THR A 189 -0.33 -16.55 5.81
C THR A 189 -1.16 -16.29 7.08
N GLU A 190 -0.63 -15.47 8.02
CA GLU A 190 -1.27 -15.15 9.30
C GLU A 190 -1.20 -13.65 9.64
N GLY A 191 -2.26 -13.15 10.29
CA GLY A 191 -2.32 -11.78 10.83
C GLY A 191 -2.54 -10.67 9.81
N SER A 192 -2.76 -10.99 8.52
CA SER A 192 -3.19 -9.99 7.54
C SER A 192 -4.62 -9.55 7.80
N PRO A 193 -4.93 -8.23 7.70
CA PRO A 193 -6.29 -7.73 7.74
C PRO A 193 -7.14 -8.44 6.68
N LYS A 194 -8.24 -9.07 7.10
CA LYS A 194 -9.20 -9.75 6.21
C LYS A 194 -10.30 -8.82 5.72
N VAL A 195 -10.10 -7.51 5.81
CA VAL A 195 -11.04 -6.50 5.35
C VAL A 195 -10.70 -6.04 3.94
N GLN A 196 -11.73 -5.77 3.14
CA GLN A 196 -11.59 -5.01 1.92
C GLN A 196 -11.95 -3.56 2.23
N ALA A 197 -11.04 -2.65 1.90
CA ALA A 197 -11.26 -1.23 2.09
C ALA A 197 -10.93 -0.47 0.81
N LEU A 198 -11.65 0.63 0.60
CA LEU A 198 -11.35 1.59 -0.45
C LEU A 198 -10.68 2.81 0.17
N VAL A 199 -9.64 3.31 -0.51
CA VAL A 199 -8.99 4.56 -0.14
C VAL A 199 -9.57 5.65 -1.03
N VAL A 200 -10.04 6.74 -0.42
CA VAL A 200 -10.48 7.94 -1.12
C VAL A 200 -9.54 9.12 -0.87
N GLY A 201 -9.33 9.94 -1.90
CA GLY A 201 -8.52 11.16 -1.85
C GLY A 201 -9.16 12.29 -2.65
N ALA A 202 -8.67 13.53 -2.46
CA ALA A 202 -9.22 14.70 -3.15
C ALA A 202 -8.69 14.87 -4.59
N ALA A 203 -7.65 14.14 -4.98
CA ALA A 203 -7.10 14.16 -6.33
C ALA A 203 -7.50 12.90 -7.09
N ALA A 204 -7.71 13.05 -8.41
CA ALA A 204 -7.94 11.92 -9.29
C ALA A 204 -6.78 10.92 -9.23
N PRO A 205 -7.06 9.61 -9.31
CA PRO A 205 -6.03 8.58 -9.30
C PRO A 205 -5.10 8.72 -10.49
N ASP A 206 -3.80 8.51 -10.26
CA ASP A 206 -2.84 8.34 -11.34
C ASP A 206 -2.84 6.89 -11.85
N PRO A 207 -2.59 6.66 -13.16
CA PRO A 207 -2.63 5.32 -13.72
C PRO A 207 -1.64 4.38 -13.04
N SER A 208 -2.10 3.18 -12.63
CA SER A 208 -1.23 2.12 -12.12
C SER A 208 -0.86 1.10 -13.22
N GLY A 209 -1.57 1.10 -14.34
CA GLY A 209 -1.42 0.12 -15.42
C GLY A 209 -2.08 -1.23 -15.16
N ARG A 210 -2.73 -1.40 -14.00
CA ARG A 210 -3.65 -2.51 -13.68
C ARG A 210 -4.85 -1.96 -12.91
N ASP A 211 -5.43 -0.90 -13.47
CA ASP A 211 -6.48 -0.12 -12.82
C ASP A 211 -7.81 -0.86 -12.89
N ARG A 212 -8.61 -0.73 -11.82
CA ARG A 212 -9.98 -1.25 -11.77
C ARG A 212 -10.93 -0.06 -11.70
N SER A 213 -11.90 -0.04 -12.61
CA SER A 213 -12.99 0.94 -12.57
C SER A 213 -14.16 0.37 -11.78
N LEU A 214 -14.79 1.20 -10.95
CA LEU A 214 -16.02 0.86 -10.25
C LEU A 214 -17.18 1.50 -11.00
N LEU A 215 -18.21 0.71 -11.31
CA LEU A 215 -19.45 1.19 -11.93
C LEU A 215 -20.54 1.18 -10.86
N GLY A 216 -21.18 2.32 -10.64
CA GLY A 216 -22.39 2.39 -9.84
C GLY A 216 -23.61 2.62 -10.73
N LEU A 217 -24.70 1.92 -10.41
CA LEU A 217 -25.92 1.94 -11.17
C LEU A 217 -27.07 2.23 -10.21
N GLU A 218 -27.84 3.26 -10.52
CA GLU A 218 -29.10 3.57 -9.85
C GLU A 218 -30.24 3.18 -10.78
N MET A 219 -31.20 2.42 -10.27
CA MET A 219 -32.29 1.85 -11.07
C MET A 219 -33.62 2.18 -10.42
N THR A 220 -34.60 2.59 -11.23
CA THR A 220 -35.97 2.90 -10.76
C THR A 220 -36.86 1.68 -10.65
N LEU A 221 -36.45 0.56 -11.23
CA LEU A 221 -37.15 -0.72 -11.19
C LEU A 221 -36.29 -1.76 -10.49
N GLU A 222 -36.92 -2.67 -9.75
CA GLU A 222 -36.22 -3.83 -9.22
C GLU A 222 -35.75 -4.74 -10.37
N VAL A 223 -34.43 -4.96 -10.43
CA VAL A 223 -33.79 -5.83 -11.40
C VAL A 223 -32.99 -6.89 -10.66
N SER A 224 -33.19 -8.15 -11.04
CA SER A 224 -32.46 -9.25 -10.41
C SER A 224 -30.96 -9.15 -10.70
N ARG A 225 -30.14 -9.57 -9.73
CA ARG A 225 -28.67 -9.58 -9.86
C ARG A 225 -28.19 -10.38 -11.08
N ALA A 226 -28.84 -11.49 -11.38
CA ALA A 226 -28.53 -12.30 -12.56
C ALA A 226 -28.74 -11.52 -13.87
N ARG A 227 -29.83 -10.74 -13.95
CA ARG A 227 -30.11 -9.90 -15.12
C ARG A 227 -29.13 -8.74 -15.23
N LEU A 228 -28.75 -8.13 -14.11
CA LEU A 228 -27.75 -7.07 -14.08
C LEU A 228 -26.37 -7.60 -14.53
N ALA A 229 -25.92 -8.73 -13.98
CA ALA A 229 -24.67 -9.36 -14.35
C ALA A 229 -24.64 -9.73 -15.84
N ALA A 230 -25.72 -10.28 -16.38
CA ALA A 230 -25.83 -10.58 -17.81
C ALA A 230 -25.74 -9.32 -18.67
N ALA A 231 -26.37 -8.21 -18.26
CA ALA A 231 -26.31 -6.94 -18.99
C ALA A 231 -24.91 -6.31 -18.96
N VAL A 232 -24.25 -6.32 -17.79
CA VAL A 232 -22.87 -5.82 -17.62
C VAL A 232 -21.89 -6.64 -18.47
N LEU A 233 -22.04 -7.96 -18.49
CA LEU A 233 -21.22 -8.86 -19.29
C LEU A 233 -21.46 -8.68 -20.80
N ALA A 234 -22.73 -8.52 -21.21
CA ALA A 234 -23.08 -8.20 -22.59
C ALA A 234 -22.52 -6.84 -23.06
N ALA A 235 -22.33 -5.89 -22.14
CA ALA A 235 -21.68 -4.61 -22.41
C ALA A 235 -20.15 -4.67 -22.45
N GLY A 236 -19.55 -5.86 -22.29
CA GLY A 236 -18.10 -6.08 -22.41
C GLY A 236 -17.33 -5.87 -21.10
N PHE A 237 -18.00 -5.70 -19.97
CA PHE A 237 -17.36 -5.64 -18.66
C PHE A 237 -17.21 -7.04 -18.07
N GLN A 238 -16.09 -7.29 -17.39
CA GLN A 238 -15.94 -8.50 -16.57
C GLN A 238 -16.61 -8.26 -15.21
N ALA A 239 -17.64 -9.04 -14.92
CA ALA A 239 -18.38 -9.01 -13.64
C ALA A 239 -17.66 -9.82 -12.56
#